data_AF-A0AAV9LAC7-F1
#
_entry.id   AF-A0AAV9LAC7-F1
#
_cell.length_a   1.000
_cell.length_b   1.000
_cell.length_c   1.000
_cell.angle_alpha   90.00
_cell.angle_beta   90.00
_cell.angle_gamma   90.00
#
_symmetry.space_group_name_H-M   'P 1'
#
loop_
_entity.id
_entity.type
_entity.pdbx_description
1 polymer ?
#
loop_
_entity_poly.entity_id
_entity_poly.type
_entity_poly.pdbx_seq_one_letter_code
_entity_poly.pdbx_strand_id
1 'polypeptide(L)'
;MPGYTKFMKDLLTKQRVVHLENDESLQHCSVTPTRSLVQKKEDPGAFTIPCTIGLLHFAKALCDLDASINLIPLSIYKKMGLGASKPNAMRLLMADRTVKKPIGAL
;
A
#
# COMPACT_ATOMS: atom_id res chain seq x y z
N MET A 1 -28.09 28.30 -13.47
CA MET A 1 -27.69 28.73 -12.10
C MET A 1 -26.29 29.37 -12.13
N PRO A 2 -26.17 30.70 -12.26
CA PRO A 2 -24.88 31.39 -12.44
C PRO A 2 -23.99 31.48 -11.18
N GLY A 3 -24.51 31.16 -10.00
CA GLY A 3 -23.78 31.31 -8.73
C GLY A 3 -22.72 30.23 -8.44
N TYR A 4 -22.92 29.02 -8.96
CA TYR A 4 -22.04 27.87 -8.65
C TYR A 4 -20.66 28.02 -9.29
N THR A 5 -20.58 28.56 -10.50
CA THR A 5 -19.32 28.76 -11.21
C THR A 5 -18.46 29.84 -10.55
N LYS A 6 -19.08 30.87 -9.96
CA LYS A 6 -18.39 31.90 -9.18
C LYS A 6 -17.80 31.32 -7.89
N PHE A 7 -18.57 30.50 -7.18
CA PHE A 7 -18.13 29.81 -5.97
C PHE A 7 -16.93 28.88 -6.21
N MET A 8 -16.97 28.08 -7.29
CA MET A 8 -15.86 27.19 -7.65
C MET A 8 -14.58 27.97 -8.01
N LYS A 9 -14.70 29.11 -8.69
CA LYS A 9 -13.55 29.97 -9.01
C LYS A 9 -12.95 30.60 -7.75
N ASP A 10 -13.78 31.07 -6.81
CA ASP A 10 -13.30 31.65 -5.56
C ASP A 10 -12.59 30.62 -4.68
N LEU A 11 -13.10 29.38 -4.64
CA LEU A 11 -12.48 28.28 -3.89
C LEU A 11 -11.09 27.93 -4.43
N LEU A 12 -10.96 27.81 -5.75
CA LEU A 12 -9.67 27.52 -6.42
C LEU A 12 -8.67 28.67 -6.27
N THR A 13 -9.15 29.92 -6.30
CA THR A 13 -8.28 31.10 -6.17
C THR A 13 -7.74 31.21 -4.74
N LYS A 14 -8.58 31.00 -3.72
CA LYS A 14 -8.15 30.98 -2.32
C LYS A 14 -7.16 29.85 -2.04
N GLN A 15 -7.38 28.65 -2.58
CA GLN A 15 -6.46 27.53 -2.42
C GLN A 15 -5.08 27.83 -3.05
N ARG A 16 -5.04 28.52 -4.19
CA ARG A 16 -3.78 28.95 -4.83
C ARG A 16 -3.05 30.04 -4.05
N VAL A 17 -3.76 31.01 -3.48
CA VAL A 17 -3.15 32.05 -2.64
C VAL A 17 -2.54 31.45 -1.37
N VAL A 18 -3.26 30.54 -0.70
CA VAL A 18 -2.75 29.81 0.47
C VAL A 18 -1.54 28.94 0.12
N HIS A 19 -1.45 28.45 -1.12
CA HIS A 19 -0.29 27.68 -1.57
C HIS A 19 0.91 28.58 -1.90
N LEU A 20 0.67 29.77 -2.48
CA LEU A 20 1.73 30.72 -2.86
C LEU A 20 2.35 31.41 -1.64
N GLU A 21 1.57 31.74 -0.60
CA GLU A 21 2.11 32.32 0.63
C GLU A 21 2.91 31.33 1.49
N ASN A 22 2.73 30.02 1.27
CA ASN A 22 3.49 28.97 1.95
C ASN A 22 4.79 28.58 1.20
N ASP A 23 5.13 29.25 0.10
CA ASP A 23 6.27 28.92 -0.78
C ASP A 23 7.27 30.10 -0.93
N GLU A 24 7.45 30.91 0.13
CA GLU A 24 8.60 31.83 0.27
C GLU A 24 9.64 31.29 1.27
N SER A 25 9.98 30.00 1.17
CA SER A 25 11.20 29.48 1.81
C SER A 25 11.90 28.40 0.97
N LEU A 26 12.25 28.79 -0.25
CA LEU A 26 13.27 28.11 -1.05
C LEU A 26 14.65 28.25 -0.36
N GLN A 27 14.93 27.37 0.60
CA GLN A 27 16.31 27.07 1.02
C GLN A 27 16.71 25.74 0.41
N HIS A 28 17.56 25.85 -0.60
CA HIS A 28 18.24 24.77 -1.30
C HIS A 28 18.85 23.78 -0.28
N CYS A 29 18.26 22.59 -0.15
CA CYS A 29 18.90 21.49 0.55
C CYS A 29 18.95 20.30 -0.40
N SER A 30 20.10 20.16 -1.06
CA SER A 30 20.46 18.97 -1.82
C SER A 30 20.63 17.79 -0.86
N VAL A 31 19.50 17.24 -0.39
CA VAL A 31 19.47 16.00 0.38
C VAL A 31 19.31 14.89 -0.63
N THR A 32 20.42 14.23 -0.94
CA THR A 32 20.40 12.89 -1.54
C THR A 32 19.49 12.01 -0.69
N PRO A 33 18.45 11.37 -1.25
CA PRO A 33 17.62 10.48 -0.48
C PRO A 33 18.45 9.23 -0.21
N THR A 34 19.14 9.20 0.93
CA THR A 34 19.64 7.94 1.48
C THR A 34 18.42 7.05 1.64
N ARG A 35 18.33 6.02 0.80
CA ARG A 35 17.36 4.94 0.88
C ARG A 35 17.69 4.09 2.11
N SER A 36 17.60 4.69 3.30
CA SER A 36 17.52 3.94 4.54
C SER A 36 16.27 3.09 4.41
N LEU A 37 16.45 1.78 4.31
CA LEU A 37 15.37 0.82 4.46
C LEU A 37 14.71 1.13 5.80
N VAL A 38 13.59 1.84 5.75
CA VAL A 38 12.73 2.04 6.91
C VAL A 38 12.34 0.63 7.33
N GLN A 39 13.01 0.12 8.36
CA GLN A 39 12.68 -1.16 8.95
C GLN A 39 11.25 -1.00 9.46
N LYS A 40 10.32 -1.69 8.81
CA LYS A 40 8.90 -1.61 9.15
C LYS A 40 8.77 -2.03 10.62
N LYS A 41 8.42 -1.08 11.49
CA LYS A 41 8.06 -1.38 12.88
C LYS A 41 6.94 -2.43 12.86
N GLU A 42 6.99 -3.35 13.81
CA GLU A 42 5.89 -4.26 14.05
C GLU A 42 4.64 -3.41 14.28
N ASP A 43 3.59 -3.68 13.50
CA ASP A 43 2.37 -2.88 13.53
C ASP A 43 1.73 -3.07 14.92
N PRO A 44 1.58 -2.02 15.75
CA PRO A 44 1.12 -2.17 17.13
C PRO A 44 -0.26 -2.82 17.25
N GLY A 45 -1.01 -2.91 16.13
CA GLY A 45 -2.36 -3.45 16.05
C GLY A 45 -2.57 -4.49 14.95
N ALA A 46 -1.57 -5.32 14.63
CA ALA A 46 -1.77 -6.42 13.67
C ALA A 46 -2.86 -7.39 14.18
N PHE A 47 -4.08 -7.29 13.62
CA PHE A 47 -5.19 -8.18 13.96
C PHE A 47 -4.94 -9.55 13.32
N THR A 48 -4.74 -10.58 14.14
CA THR A 48 -4.49 -11.94 13.66
C THR A 48 -5.59 -12.88 14.10
N ILE A 49 -6.00 -13.77 13.19
CA ILE A 49 -6.96 -14.85 13.46
C ILE A 49 -6.30 -16.21 13.22
N PRO A 50 -6.71 -17.27 13.93
CA PRO A 50 -6.34 -18.63 13.54
C PRO A 50 -6.97 -18.96 12.18
N CYS A 51 -6.24 -19.63 11.31
CA CYS A 51 -6.75 -20.09 10.03
C CYS A 51 -6.17 -21.46 9.62
N THR A 52 -6.91 -22.19 8.82
CA THR A 52 -6.44 -23.44 8.22
C THR A 52 -6.47 -23.28 6.71
N ILE A 53 -5.37 -23.61 6.04
CA ILE A 53 -5.29 -23.62 4.57
C ILE A 53 -4.84 -25.01 4.12
N GLY A 54 -5.73 -25.75 3.45
CA GLY A 54 -5.52 -27.16 3.17
C GLY A 54 -5.33 -27.96 4.46
N LEU A 55 -4.20 -28.64 4.59
CA LEU A 55 -3.81 -29.41 5.79
C LEU A 55 -2.93 -28.63 6.77
N LEU A 56 -2.63 -27.36 6.49
CA LEU A 56 -1.76 -26.53 7.32
C LEU A 56 -2.61 -25.65 8.25
N HIS A 57 -2.34 -25.74 9.55
CA HIS A 57 -2.98 -24.91 10.57
C HIS A 57 -2.04 -23.76 10.99
N PHE A 58 -2.56 -22.54 11.01
CA PHE A 58 -1.87 -21.33 11.42
C PHE A 58 -2.59 -20.73 12.63
N ALA A 59 -1.90 -20.65 13.77
CA ALA A 59 -2.48 -20.03 14.96
C ALA A 59 -2.69 -18.51 14.80
N LYS A 60 -1.89 -17.87 13.93
CA LYS A 60 -1.93 -16.44 13.66
C LYS A 60 -1.74 -16.17 12.17
N ALA A 61 -2.81 -15.76 11.50
CA ALA A 61 -2.79 -15.19 10.17
C ALA A 61 -3.28 -13.75 10.24
N LEU A 62 -2.60 -12.85 9.53
CA LEU A 62 -2.99 -11.44 9.46
C LEU A 62 -4.35 -11.32 8.77
N CYS A 63 -5.31 -10.69 9.44
CA CYS A 63 -6.60 -10.35 8.88
C CYS A 63 -6.61 -8.85 8.59
N ASP A 64 -6.37 -8.52 7.32
CA ASP A 64 -6.37 -7.17 6.80
C ASP A 64 -7.69 -6.92 6.07
N LEU A 65 -8.58 -6.15 6.68
CA LEU A 65 -9.90 -5.83 6.11
C LEU A 65 -9.83 -4.84 4.96
N ASP A 66 -8.72 -4.07 4.87
CA ASP A 66 -8.49 -3.11 3.79
C ASP A 66 -7.81 -3.78 2.57
N ALA A 67 -7.31 -5.00 2.73
CA ALA A 67 -6.77 -5.79 1.63
C ALA A 67 -7.90 -6.39 0.78
N SER A 68 -7.89 -6.09 -0.51
CA SER A 68 -8.84 -6.65 -1.48
C SER A 68 -8.53 -8.09 -1.90
N ILE A 69 -7.38 -8.64 -1.51
CA ILE A 69 -6.92 -9.98 -1.88
C ILE A 69 -6.18 -10.68 -0.74
N ASN A 70 -6.25 -12.01 -0.73
CA ASN A 70 -5.48 -12.84 0.20
C ASN A 70 -4.10 -13.16 -0.38
N LEU A 71 -3.05 -13.02 0.41
CA LEU A 71 -1.68 -13.34 0.03
C LEU A 71 -1.13 -14.48 0.89
N ILE A 72 -0.53 -15.48 0.23
CA ILE A 72 0.21 -16.56 0.89
C ILE A 72 1.70 -16.35 0.62
N PRO A 73 2.56 -16.35 1.66
CA PRO A 73 4.01 -16.31 1.46
C PRO A 73 4.49 -17.52 0.65
N LEU A 74 5.45 -17.31 -0.26
CA LEU A 74 6.00 -18.38 -1.10
C LEU A 74 6.52 -19.58 -0.27
N SER A 75 7.10 -19.32 0.90
CA SER A 75 7.58 -20.36 1.80
C SER A 75 6.45 -21.29 2.30
N ILE A 76 5.26 -20.74 2.55
CA ILE A 76 4.08 -21.49 2.94
C ILE A 76 3.51 -22.26 1.74
N TYR A 77 3.41 -21.60 0.58
CA TYR A 77 3.00 -22.25 -0.66
C TYR A 77 3.84 -23.50 -0.97
N LYS A 78 5.17 -23.40 -0.84
CA LYS A 78 6.10 -24.54 -1.04
C LYS A 78 5.84 -25.68 -0.05
N LYS A 79 5.50 -25.37 1.21
CA LYS A 79 5.17 -26.37 2.24
C LYS A 79 3.85 -27.10 1.97
N MET A 80 2.93 -26.49 1.22
CA MET A 80 1.66 -27.12 0.86
C MET A 80 1.80 -28.22 -0.21
N GLY A 81 2.94 -28.31 -0.89
CA GLY A 81 3.17 -29.35 -1.91
C GLY A 81 2.32 -29.20 -3.17
N LEU A 82 1.79 -28.00 -3.45
CA LEU A 82 0.88 -27.72 -4.57
C LEU A 82 1.57 -27.67 -5.95
N GLY A 83 2.83 -28.07 -6.05
CA GLY A 83 3.61 -27.99 -7.28
C GLY A 83 4.00 -26.56 -7.66
N ALA A 84 4.28 -26.33 -8.95
CA ALA A 84 4.61 -25.00 -9.47
C ALA A 84 3.33 -24.21 -9.76
N SER A 85 3.26 -22.96 -9.29
CA SER A 85 2.12 -22.10 -9.58
C SER A 85 2.13 -21.66 -11.04
N LYS A 86 0.95 -21.57 -11.66
CA LYS A 86 0.82 -21.03 -13.02
C LYS A 86 1.28 -19.56 -13.02
N PRO A 87 2.13 -19.15 -13.98
CA PRO A 87 2.51 -17.75 -14.12
C PRO A 87 1.28 -16.87 -14.28
N ASN A 88 1.25 -15.74 -13.57
CA ASN A 88 0.20 -14.74 -13.74
C ASN A 88 0.76 -13.40 -14.26
N ALA A 89 -0.12 -12.59 -14.85
CA ALA A 89 0.16 -11.24 -15.29
C ALA A 89 -0.25 -10.18 -14.26
N MET A 90 -0.71 -10.59 -13.08
CA MET A 90 -1.23 -9.70 -12.04
C MET A 90 -0.11 -8.82 -11.47
N ARG A 91 -0.47 -7.61 -11.06
CA ARG A 91 0.41 -6.68 -10.35
C ARG A 91 -0.35 -6.13 -9.15
N LEU A 92 0.35 -5.99 -8.03
CA LEU A 92 -0.22 -5.55 -6.76
C LEU A 92 0.40 -4.22 -6.37
N LEU A 93 -0.45 -3.21 -6.16
CA LEU A 93 -0.03 -1.96 -5.54
C LEU A 93 -0.09 -2.14 -4.03
N MET A 94 1.06 -2.02 -3.38
CA MET A 94 1.21 -2.14 -1.93
C MET A 94 0.95 -0.78 -1.25
N ALA A 95 0.69 -0.80 0.05
CA ALA A 95 0.50 0.42 0.84
C ALA A 95 1.70 1.38 0.81
N ASP A 96 2.92 0.85 0.63
CA ASP A 96 4.15 1.63 0.43
C ASP A 96 4.31 2.17 -1.00
N ARG A 97 3.24 2.09 -1.81
CA ARG A 97 3.15 2.49 -3.22
C ARG A 97 4.07 1.69 -4.14
N THR A 98 4.70 0.62 -3.66
CA THR A 98 5.47 -0.28 -4.52
C THR A 98 4.55 -1.20 -5.30
N VAL A 99 4.94 -1.52 -6.54
CA VAL A 99 4.23 -2.50 -7.36
C VAL A 99 4.97 -3.83 -7.30
N LYS A 100 4.30 -4.87 -6.82
CA LYS A 100 4.86 -6.23 -6.72
C LYS A 100 4.16 -7.19 -7.67
N LYS A 101 4.91 -8.11 -8.25
CA LYS A 101 4.37 -9.18 -9.09
C LYS A 101 4.32 -10.48 -8.27
N PRO A 102 3.13 -11.03 -7.99
CA PRO A 102 3.02 -12.35 -7.37
C PRO A 102 3.54 -13.43 -8.34
N ILE A 103 4.06 -14.52 -7.77
CA ILE A 103 4.67 -15.62 -8.55
C ILE A 103 3.60 -16.41 -9.29
N GLY A 104 2.40 -16.51 -8.73
CA GLY A 104 1.24 -17.12 -9.35
C GLY A 104 -0.04 -16.78 -8.59
N ALA A 105 -1.14 -17.32 -9.09
CA ALA A 105 -2.42 -17.32 -8.41
C ALA A 105 -2.85 -18.77 -8.17
N LEU A 106 -3.59 -18.98 -7.09
CA LEU A 106 -4.27 -20.22 -6.76
C LEU A 106 -5.74 -20.12 -7.14
#